data_AF-A0A7L5ZFC3-F1
#
_entry.id   AF-A0A7L5ZFC3-F1
#
_cell.length_a   1.000
_cell.length_b   1.000
_cell.length_c   1.000
_cell.angle_alpha   90.00
_cell.angle_beta   90.00
_cell.angle_gamma   90.00
#
_symmetry.space_group_name_H-M   'P 1'
#
loop_
_entity.id
_entity.type
_entity.pdbx_description
1 polymer ?
#
loop_
_entity_poly.entity_id
_entity_poly.type
_entity_poly.pdbx_seq_one_letter_code
_entity_poly.pdbx_strand_id
1 'polypeptide(L)'
;MNANQQLILDLIRDVPDFPKPGVVFKDITPLLASPKGYRATIEELAATAPPDIDVVVGMEARGFILAGPVALHLGAGFVPVRKPGKLPGDVYSQTFSLEYGHETLTIHTDSILPGARVLVVDDVLATGGTVGATAALINRLGATLVHVSVLMELTFLNGRETLHQLGIDNHSAVVTV
;
A
#
# COMPACT_ATOMS: atom_id res chain seq x y z
N MET A 1 -17.71 -6.41 -10.57
CA MET A 1 -16.93 -5.19 -10.80
C MET A 1 -17.90 -4.03 -10.95
N ASN A 2 -17.75 -2.97 -10.16
CA ASN A 2 -18.65 -1.79 -10.19
C ASN A 2 -18.18 -0.75 -11.24
N ALA A 3 -18.95 0.32 -11.43
CA ALA A 3 -18.62 1.36 -12.41
C ALA A 3 -17.30 2.09 -12.12
N ASN A 4 -16.97 2.31 -10.85
CA ASN A 4 -15.72 2.92 -10.43
C ASN A 4 -14.53 2.01 -10.76
N GLN A 5 -14.61 0.73 -10.42
CA GLN A 5 -13.59 -0.26 -10.73
C GLN A 5 -13.34 -0.35 -12.25
N GLN A 6 -14.39 -0.23 -13.08
CA GLN A 6 -14.23 -0.20 -14.53
C GLN A 6 -13.51 1.04 -15.02
N LEU A 7 -13.94 2.22 -14.55
CA LEU A 7 -13.26 3.47 -14.84
C LEU A 7 -11.78 3.43 -14.42
N ILE A 8 -11.49 2.82 -13.27
CA ILE A 8 -10.13 2.67 -12.76
C ILE A 8 -9.30 1.80 -13.71
N LEU A 9 -9.79 0.61 -14.11
CA LEU A 9 -9.08 -0.26 -15.05
C LEU A 9 -8.81 0.42 -16.38
N ASP A 10 -9.81 1.12 -16.94
CA ASP A 10 -9.69 1.77 -18.25
C ASP A 10 -8.65 2.89 -18.29
N LEU A 11 -8.29 3.43 -17.12
CA LEU A 11 -7.30 4.52 -16.98
C LEU A 11 -5.91 4.03 -16.58
N ILE A 12 -5.72 2.73 -16.37
CA ILE A 12 -4.40 2.15 -16.11
C ILE A 12 -3.78 1.72 -17.44
N ARG A 13 -2.56 2.21 -17.69
CA ARG A 13 -1.85 1.95 -18.94
C ARG A 13 -0.80 0.87 -18.74
N ASP A 14 -0.80 -0.11 -19.63
CA ASP A 14 0.28 -1.08 -19.71
C ASP A 14 1.49 -0.50 -20.46
N VAL A 15 2.67 -0.59 -19.85
CA VAL A 15 3.94 -0.18 -20.44
C VAL A 15 4.85 -1.42 -20.53
N PRO A 16 5.06 -1.99 -21.73
CA PRO A 16 5.89 -3.17 -21.89
C PRO A 16 7.37 -2.86 -21.64
N ASP A 17 8.12 -3.87 -21.20
CA ASP A 17 9.56 -3.87 -21.00
C ASP A 17 10.10 -2.79 -20.04
N PHE A 18 9.29 -2.40 -19.05
CA PHE A 18 9.68 -1.43 -18.02
C PHE A 18 9.54 -2.03 -16.61
N PRO A 19 10.50 -1.82 -15.68
CA PRO A 19 11.77 -1.10 -15.87
C PRO A 19 12.85 -1.94 -16.59
N LYS A 20 12.54 -3.18 -16.96
CA LYS A 20 13.44 -4.10 -17.65
C LYS A 20 12.64 -4.99 -18.64
N PRO A 21 13.31 -5.60 -19.64
CA PRO A 21 12.66 -6.50 -20.58
C PRO A 21 11.87 -7.63 -19.89
N GLY A 22 10.70 -7.95 -20.44
CA GLY A 22 9.79 -8.98 -19.95
C GLY A 22 8.83 -8.56 -18.83
N VAL A 23 8.92 -7.31 -18.34
CA VAL A 23 7.99 -6.77 -17.33
C VAL A 23 6.96 -5.87 -18.00
N VAL A 24 5.67 -6.11 -17.74
CA VAL A 24 4.59 -5.19 -18.12
C VAL A 24 4.28 -4.30 -16.91
N PHE A 25 4.73 -3.06 -16.96
CA PHE A 25 4.50 -2.09 -15.90
C PHE A 25 3.09 -1.52 -15.98
N LYS A 26 2.42 -1.43 -14.82
CA LYS A 26 1.09 -0.85 -14.69
C LYS A 26 1.22 0.62 -14.31
N ASP A 27 1.11 1.49 -15.31
CA ASP A 27 1.23 2.93 -15.15
C ASP A 27 -0.13 3.54 -14.75
N ILE A 28 -0.21 4.00 -13.49
CA ILE A 28 -1.39 4.63 -12.90
C ILE A 28 -1.43 6.15 -13.15
N THR A 29 -0.43 6.75 -13.81
CA THR A 29 -0.39 8.22 -13.96
C THR A 29 -1.56 8.79 -14.76
N PRO A 30 -2.15 8.13 -15.79
CA PRO A 30 -3.36 8.64 -16.44
C PRO A 30 -4.59 8.60 -15.50
N LEU A 31 -4.68 7.57 -14.65
CA LEU A 31 -5.70 7.48 -13.60
C LEU A 31 -5.58 8.65 -12.60
N LEU A 32 -4.36 8.94 -12.16
CA LEU A 32 -4.08 10.07 -11.25
C LEU A 32 -4.38 11.43 -11.89
N ALA A 33 -4.14 11.59 -13.20
CA ALA A 33 -4.43 12.81 -13.94
C ALA A 33 -5.94 13.04 -14.18
N SER A 34 -6.76 12.00 -14.04
CA SER A 34 -8.22 12.07 -14.19
C SER A 34 -8.87 12.48 -12.87
N PRO A 35 -9.54 13.65 -12.77
CA PRO A 35 -10.19 14.06 -11.52
C PRO A 35 -11.28 13.08 -11.05
N LYS A 36 -11.99 12.45 -12.00
CA LYS A 36 -12.98 11.42 -11.70
C LYS A 36 -12.31 10.09 -11.32
N GLY A 37 -11.29 9.70 -12.06
CA GLY A 37 -10.55 8.46 -11.82
C GLY A 37 -9.88 8.47 -10.45
N TYR A 38 -9.13 9.51 -10.14
CA TYR A 38 -8.46 9.64 -8.84
C TYR A 38 -9.45 9.66 -7.68
N ARG A 39 -10.56 10.42 -7.79
CA ARG A 39 -11.62 10.41 -6.78
C ARG A 39 -12.20 9.01 -6.57
N ALA A 40 -12.57 8.32 -7.64
CA ALA A 40 -13.09 6.96 -7.58
C ALA A 40 -12.09 6.01 -6.92
N THR A 41 -10.79 6.14 -7.22
CA THR A 41 -9.74 5.36 -6.56
C THR A 41 -9.71 5.56 -5.05
N ILE A 42 -9.74 6.82 -4.59
CA ILE A 42 -9.71 7.10 -3.14
C ILE A 42 -10.98 6.57 -2.45
N GLU A 43 -12.15 6.74 -3.08
CA GLU A 43 -13.42 6.22 -2.56
C GLU A 43 -13.42 4.68 -2.45
N GLU A 44 -12.97 3.97 -3.50
CA GLU A 44 -12.92 2.51 -3.48
C GLU A 44 -11.89 1.98 -2.46
N LEU A 45 -10.71 2.60 -2.36
CA LEU A 45 -9.72 2.22 -1.35
C LEU A 45 -10.25 2.43 0.07
N ALA A 46 -10.83 3.60 0.34
CA ALA A 46 -11.39 3.93 1.66
C ALA A 46 -12.57 3.03 2.02
N ALA A 47 -13.40 2.63 1.04
CA ALA A 47 -14.55 1.75 1.26
C ALA A 47 -14.16 0.34 1.74
N THR A 48 -12.91 -0.08 1.54
CA THR A 48 -12.40 -1.35 2.07
C THR A 48 -11.99 -1.29 3.55
N ALA A 49 -11.85 -0.10 4.10
CA ALA A 49 -11.38 0.08 5.47
C ALA A 49 -12.46 -0.39 6.46
N PRO A 50 -12.09 -1.18 7.50
CA PRO A 50 -12.99 -1.41 8.61
C PRO A 50 -13.23 -0.10 9.40
N PRO A 51 -14.27 -0.04 10.25
CA PRO A 51 -14.50 1.12 11.10
C PRO A 51 -13.31 1.44 12.02
N ASP A 52 -13.27 2.70 12.47
CA ASP A 52 -12.35 3.21 13.49
C ASP A 52 -10.88 3.05 13.11
N ILE A 53 -10.47 3.60 11.96
CA ILE A 53 -9.06 3.70 11.58
C ILE A 53 -8.44 4.94 12.23
N ASP A 54 -7.38 4.75 13.00
CA ASP A 54 -6.65 5.85 13.63
C ASP A 54 -5.57 6.41 12.68
N VAL A 55 -4.89 5.51 11.96
CA VAL A 55 -3.74 5.85 11.11
C VAL A 55 -3.78 5.07 9.80
N VAL A 56 -3.53 5.77 8.70
CA VAL A 56 -3.22 5.17 7.41
C VAL A 56 -1.71 5.23 7.17
N VAL A 57 -1.12 4.08 6.89
CA VAL A 57 0.28 3.93 6.52
C VAL A 57 0.39 3.74 5.02
N GLY A 58 1.28 4.50 4.38
CA GLY A 58 1.65 4.31 2.98
C GLY A 58 3.15 4.11 2.81
N MET A 59 3.54 3.33 1.81
CA MET A 59 4.95 3.09 1.48
C MET A 59 5.41 4.02 0.35
N GLU A 60 6.67 4.45 0.40
CA GLU A 60 7.17 5.37 -0.62
C GLU A 60 7.32 4.73 -2.00
N ALA A 61 7.23 5.47 -3.10
CA ALA A 61 6.67 6.83 -3.18
C ALA A 61 5.20 6.80 -3.65
N ARG A 62 4.83 5.81 -4.47
CA ARG A 62 3.51 5.75 -5.11
C ARG A 62 2.39 5.50 -4.11
N GLY A 63 2.64 4.69 -3.08
CA GLY A 63 1.69 4.49 -1.99
C GLY A 63 1.25 5.80 -1.33
N PHE A 64 2.13 6.81 -1.21
CA PHE A 64 1.78 8.11 -0.62
C PHE A 64 0.68 8.85 -1.39
N ILE A 65 0.70 8.71 -2.72
CA ILE A 65 -0.24 9.40 -3.62
C ILE A 65 -1.67 8.93 -3.33
N LEU A 66 -1.85 7.72 -2.81
CA LEU A 66 -3.15 7.14 -2.50
C LEU A 66 -3.44 7.17 -0.99
N ALA A 67 -2.47 6.77 -0.17
CA ALA A 67 -2.61 6.65 1.27
C ALA A 67 -2.92 7.98 1.97
N GLY A 68 -2.27 9.08 1.58
CA GLY A 68 -2.52 10.40 2.17
C GLY A 68 -3.98 10.86 1.98
N PRO A 69 -4.50 10.88 0.74
CA PRO A 69 -5.92 11.19 0.50
C PRO A 69 -6.89 10.20 1.16
N VAL A 70 -6.57 8.90 1.24
CA VAL A 70 -7.41 7.94 1.98
C VAL A 70 -7.44 8.29 3.47
N ALA A 71 -6.32 8.68 4.07
CA ALA A 71 -6.26 9.16 5.45
C ALA A 71 -7.19 10.36 5.66
N LEU A 72 -7.12 11.35 4.76
CA LEU A 72 -8.00 12.52 4.79
C LEU A 72 -9.47 12.13 4.65
N HIS A 73 -9.80 11.20 3.75
CA HIS A 73 -11.17 10.74 3.54
C HIS A 73 -11.75 10.03 4.77
N LEU A 74 -10.93 9.23 5.46
CA LEU A 74 -11.32 8.50 6.67
C LEU A 74 -11.27 9.34 7.95
N GLY A 75 -10.70 10.55 7.90
CA GLY A 75 -10.46 11.37 9.09
C GLY A 75 -9.34 10.82 10.00
N ALA A 76 -8.42 10.04 9.44
CA ALA A 76 -7.32 9.40 10.13
C ALA A 76 -5.99 10.16 9.96
N GLY A 77 -5.01 9.86 10.83
CA GLY A 77 -3.63 10.31 10.64
C GLY A 77 -2.96 9.62 9.44
N PHE A 78 -1.90 10.22 8.90
CA PHE A 78 -1.08 9.60 7.86
C PHE A 78 0.37 9.42 8.33
N VAL A 79 0.93 8.23 8.14
CA VAL A 79 2.32 7.91 8.50
C VAL A 79 3.07 7.31 7.31
N PRO A 80 4.21 7.92 6.90
CA PRO A 80 5.01 7.40 5.80
C PRO A 80 5.98 6.29 6.26
N VAL A 81 6.07 5.24 5.45
CA VAL A 81 7.16 4.26 5.51
C VAL A 81 8.11 4.50 4.33
N ARG A 82 9.42 4.61 4.62
CA ARG A 82 10.43 5.05 3.63
C ARG A 82 11.67 4.19 3.65
N LYS A 83 12.48 4.27 2.59
CA LYS A 83 13.84 3.72 2.59
C LYS A 83 14.73 4.46 3.60
N PRO A 84 15.84 3.83 4.05
CA PRO A 84 16.77 4.41 5.00
C PRO A 84 17.28 5.80 4.59
N GLY A 85 17.45 6.68 5.58
CA GLY A 85 17.97 8.03 5.39
C GLY A 85 16.97 9.05 4.84
N LYS A 86 15.69 8.68 4.67
CA LYS A 86 14.63 9.61 4.22
C LYS A 86 13.77 10.20 5.34
N LEU A 87 13.77 9.57 6.51
CA LEU A 87 13.06 10.02 7.71
C LEU A 87 14.08 10.62 8.70
N PRO A 88 13.87 11.85 9.22
CA PRO A 88 14.75 12.46 10.21
C PRO A 88 14.48 11.92 11.62
N GLY A 89 15.47 11.82 12.50
CA GLY A 89 15.26 11.35 13.87
C GLY A 89 15.23 9.82 13.99
N ASP A 90 14.66 9.31 15.09
CA ASP A 90 14.73 7.90 15.44
C ASP A 90 13.76 7.06 14.61
N VAL A 91 14.26 5.93 14.11
CA VAL A 91 13.50 5.03 13.24
C VAL A 91 13.63 3.58 13.67
N TYR A 92 12.55 2.82 13.49
CA TYR A 92 12.65 1.37 13.33
C TYR A 92 12.97 1.05 11.88
N SER A 93 13.73 -0.03 11.68
CA SER A 93 14.11 -0.55 10.36
C SER A 93 13.71 -2.02 10.24
N GLN A 94 13.25 -2.40 9.07
CA GLN A 94 12.94 -3.79 8.71
C GLN A 94 13.51 -4.10 7.33
N THR A 95 14.43 -5.06 7.29
CA THR A 95 15.00 -5.60 6.05
C THR A 95 14.23 -6.86 5.64
N PHE A 96 13.98 -7.02 4.35
CA PHE A 96 13.34 -8.22 3.79
C PHE A 96 14.00 -8.62 2.47
N SER A 97 13.95 -9.91 2.16
CA SER A 97 14.57 -10.47 0.96
C SER A 97 13.70 -10.28 -0.27
N LEU A 98 14.35 -10.03 -1.40
CA LEU A 98 13.78 -10.08 -2.73
C LEU A 98 14.38 -11.26 -3.50
N GLU A 99 13.85 -11.60 -4.67
CA GLU A 99 14.42 -12.65 -5.54
C GLU A 99 15.90 -12.36 -5.86
N TYR A 100 16.25 -11.08 -6.02
CA TYR A 100 17.62 -10.62 -6.20
C TYR A 100 17.92 -9.48 -5.23
N GLY A 101 18.40 -9.83 -4.04
CA GLY A 101 18.89 -8.87 -3.04
C GLY A 101 17.96 -8.70 -1.85
N HIS A 102 18.06 -7.53 -1.21
CA HIS A 102 17.25 -7.17 -0.05
C HIS A 102 16.84 -5.71 -0.15
N GLU A 103 15.72 -5.37 0.47
CA GLU A 103 15.26 -4.00 0.62
C GLU A 103 15.00 -3.73 2.10
N THR A 104 15.12 -2.47 2.50
CA THR A 104 14.91 -2.03 3.88
C THR A 104 13.90 -0.90 3.90
N LEU A 105 12.95 -1.01 4.83
CA LEU A 105 11.97 0.03 5.12
C LEU A 105 12.18 0.56 6.53
N THR A 106 11.78 1.81 6.72
CA THR A 106 11.92 2.55 7.98
C THR A 106 10.65 3.31 8.30
N ILE A 107 10.35 3.42 9.59
CA ILE A 107 9.24 4.20 10.16
C ILE A 107 9.75 4.93 11.40
N HIS A 108 9.22 6.12 11.68
CA HIS A 108 9.54 6.85 12.91
C HIS A 108 9.03 6.11 14.15
N THR A 109 9.84 6.03 15.19
CA THR A 109 9.52 5.29 16.42
C THR A 109 8.36 5.87 17.22
N ASP A 110 8.01 7.13 16.99
CA ASP A 110 6.97 7.90 17.69
C ASP A 110 5.74 8.20 16.81
N SER A 111 5.72 7.72 15.56
CA SER A 111 4.67 8.06 14.59
C SER A 111 3.31 7.41 14.83
N ILE A 112 3.26 6.30 15.56
CA ILE A 112 2.03 5.55 15.82
C ILE A 112 1.99 5.19 17.30
N LEU A 113 0.88 5.50 17.95
CA LEU A 113 0.67 5.15 19.35
C LEU A 113 0.38 3.64 19.51
N PRO A 114 0.86 3.00 20.58
CA PRO A 114 0.48 1.62 20.89
C PRO A 114 -1.05 1.47 20.97
N GLY A 115 -1.58 0.37 20.42
CA GLY A 115 -3.00 0.07 20.35
C GLY A 115 -3.74 0.73 19.16
N ALA A 116 -3.11 1.66 18.42
CA ALA A 116 -3.74 2.28 17.26
C ALA A 116 -4.11 1.26 16.18
N ARG A 117 -5.24 1.50 15.52
CA ARG A 117 -5.77 0.70 14.41
C ARG A 117 -5.25 1.26 13.09
N VAL A 118 -4.43 0.46 12.43
CA VAL A 118 -3.67 0.89 11.25
C VAL A 118 -4.21 0.25 9.98
N LEU A 119 -4.53 1.09 8.98
CA LEU A 119 -4.78 0.67 7.61
C LEU A 119 -3.52 0.87 6.78
N VAL A 120 -3.05 -0.14 6.07
CA VAL A 120 -1.99 0.03 5.07
C VAL A 120 -2.63 0.26 3.70
N VAL A 121 -2.18 1.29 2.99
CA VAL A 121 -2.62 1.61 1.63
C VAL A 121 -1.43 1.67 0.68
N ASP A 122 -1.52 0.97 -0.45
CA ASP A 122 -0.50 1.03 -1.51
C ASP A 122 -1.10 0.93 -2.92
N ASP A 123 -0.31 1.18 -3.95
CA ASP A 123 -0.77 1.10 -5.32
C ASP A 123 -0.83 -0.34 -5.86
N VAL A 124 0.16 -1.18 -5.55
CA VAL A 124 0.24 -2.54 -6.10
C VAL A 124 0.63 -3.58 -5.05
N LEU A 125 -0.21 -4.60 -4.88
CA LEU A 125 0.20 -5.87 -4.27
C LEU A 125 0.85 -6.76 -5.33
N ALA A 126 2.18 -6.84 -5.28
CA ALA A 126 2.98 -7.76 -6.08
C ALA A 126 3.27 -9.06 -5.29
N THR A 127 4.48 -9.20 -4.75
CA THR A 127 4.87 -10.38 -3.96
C THR A 127 4.46 -10.30 -2.48
N GLY A 128 3.95 -9.15 -2.00
CA GLY A 128 3.58 -8.95 -0.60
C GLY A 128 4.73 -8.64 0.36
N GLY A 129 5.99 -8.71 -0.07
CA GLY A 129 7.16 -8.47 0.80
C GLY A 129 7.18 -7.10 1.47
N THR A 130 6.89 -6.03 0.71
CA THR A 130 6.84 -4.65 1.22
C THR A 130 5.76 -4.46 2.29
N VAL A 131 4.58 -5.08 2.08
CA VAL A 131 3.48 -5.06 3.05
C VAL A 131 3.87 -5.84 4.30
N GLY A 132 4.48 -7.02 4.15
CA GLY A 132 4.98 -7.81 5.28
C GLY A 132 6.02 -7.08 6.13
N ALA A 133 6.98 -6.42 5.49
CA ALA A 133 7.98 -5.61 6.19
C ALA A 133 7.34 -4.40 6.91
N THR A 134 6.34 -3.78 6.30
CA THR A 134 5.56 -2.69 6.91
C THR A 134 4.74 -3.17 8.11
N ALA A 135 4.11 -4.34 8.01
CA ALA A 135 3.38 -4.96 9.11
C ALA A 135 4.28 -5.26 10.31
N ALA A 136 5.50 -5.75 10.07
CA ALA A 136 6.48 -5.97 11.14
C ALA A 136 6.88 -4.66 11.85
N LEU A 137 7.04 -3.57 11.10
CA LEU A 137 7.31 -2.24 11.67
C LEU A 137 6.12 -1.73 12.52
N ILE A 138 4.89 -1.89 12.04
CA ILE A 138 3.67 -1.53 12.78
C ILE A 138 3.57 -2.32 14.08
N ASN A 139 3.83 -3.62 14.04
CA ASN A 139 3.84 -4.48 15.23
C ASN A 139 4.89 -4.04 16.26
N ARG A 140 6.07 -3.57 15.82
CA ARG A 140 7.11 -3.02 16.71
C ARG A 140 6.71 -1.72 17.40
N LEU A 141 5.80 -0.94 16.82
CA LEU A 141 5.20 0.24 17.44
C LEU A 141 4.10 -0.13 18.45
N GLY A 142 3.76 -1.42 18.58
CA GLY A 142 2.66 -1.89 19.42
C GLY A 142 1.27 -1.57 18.86
N ALA A 143 1.18 -1.24 17.57
CA ALA A 143 -0.06 -0.94 16.88
C ALA A 143 -0.61 -2.18 16.15
N THR A 144 -1.90 -2.15 15.81
CA THR A 144 -2.59 -3.27 15.16
C THR A 144 -2.79 -2.96 13.68
N LEU A 145 -2.17 -3.75 12.80
CA LEU A 145 -2.54 -3.74 11.37
C LEU A 145 -3.92 -4.39 11.22
N VAL A 146 -4.94 -3.59 10.93
CA VAL A 146 -6.32 -4.09 10.84
C VAL A 146 -6.70 -4.52 9.44
N HIS A 147 -6.13 -3.89 8.41
CA HIS A 147 -6.42 -4.19 7.01
C HIS A 147 -5.32 -3.67 6.07
N VAL A 148 -5.19 -4.31 4.91
CA VAL A 148 -4.36 -3.86 3.79
C VAL A 148 -5.25 -3.59 2.58
N SER A 149 -5.23 -2.36 2.06
CA SER A 149 -5.97 -1.98 0.85
C SER A 149 -5.03 -1.57 -0.26
N VAL A 150 -5.09 -2.26 -1.39
CA VAL A 150 -4.30 -1.89 -2.58
C VAL A 150 -5.18 -1.50 -3.74
N LEU A 151 -4.69 -0.60 -4.59
CA LEU A 151 -5.39 -0.27 -5.82
C LEU A 151 -5.44 -1.51 -6.73
N MET A 152 -4.29 -2.15 -6.94
CA MET A 152 -4.17 -3.31 -7.83
C MET A 152 -3.48 -4.48 -7.15
N GLU A 153 -3.93 -5.69 -7.48
CA GLU A 153 -3.18 -6.92 -7.22
C GLU A 153 -2.70 -7.54 -8.53
N LEU A 154 -1.44 -7.99 -8.55
CA LEU A 154 -0.87 -8.81 -9.62
C LEU A 154 -0.97 -10.29 -9.21
N THR A 155 -2.07 -10.93 -9.58
CA THR A 155 -2.46 -12.25 -9.08
C THR A 155 -1.43 -13.35 -9.38
N PHE A 156 -0.76 -13.25 -10.54
CA PHE A 156 0.31 -14.16 -10.96
C PHE A 156 1.58 -14.12 -10.09
N LEU A 157 1.69 -13.17 -9.15
CA LEU A 157 2.79 -13.07 -8.19
C LEU A 157 2.46 -13.65 -6.81
N ASN A 158 1.27 -14.21 -6.62
CA ASN A 158 0.83 -14.90 -5.40
C ASN A 158 0.99 -14.09 -4.10
N GLY A 159 0.87 -12.76 -4.17
CA GLY A 159 1.07 -11.88 -3.01
C GLY A 159 0.16 -12.20 -1.83
N ARG A 160 -1.10 -12.60 -2.07
CA ARG A 160 -2.03 -13.01 -1.01
C ARG A 160 -1.55 -14.21 -0.22
N GLU A 161 -0.94 -15.18 -0.88
CA GLU A 161 -0.42 -16.36 -0.19
C GLU A 161 0.72 -15.96 0.75
N THR A 162 1.60 -15.07 0.30
CA THR A 162 2.65 -14.50 1.16
C THR A 162 2.05 -13.75 2.35
N LEU A 163 1.00 -12.93 2.15
CA LEU A 163 0.33 -12.23 3.26
C LEU A 163 -0.30 -13.21 4.26
N HIS A 164 -0.98 -14.25 3.79
CA HIS A 164 -1.57 -15.28 4.65
C HIS A 164 -0.49 -16.02 5.46
N GLN A 165 0.65 -16.37 4.85
CA GLN A 165 1.78 -16.99 5.55
C GLN A 165 2.36 -16.07 6.66
N LEU A 166 2.21 -14.76 6.50
CA LEU A 166 2.61 -13.75 7.50
C LEU A 166 1.49 -13.44 8.51
N GLY A 167 0.34 -14.10 8.43
CA GLY A 167 -0.82 -13.88 9.31
C GLY A 167 -1.61 -12.60 8.98
N ILE A 168 -1.53 -12.11 7.74
CA ILE A 168 -2.21 -10.91 7.26
C ILE A 168 -3.38 -11.33 6.34
N ASP A 169 -4.48 -11.75 6.96
CA ASP A 169 -5.63 -12.30 6.22
C ASP A 169 -6.62 -11.22 5.76
N ASN A 170 -6.63 -10.06 6.43
CA ASN A 170 -7.47 -8.93 6.08
C ASN A 170 -6.78 -8.06 5.02
N HIS A 171 -7.04 -8.37 3.75
CA HIS A 171 -6.53 -7.61 2.62
C HIS A 171 -7.52 -7.55 1.46
N SER A 172 -7.47 -6.46 0.69
CA SER A 172 -8.33 -6.24 -0.48
C SER A 172 -7.60 -5.53 -1.60
N ALA A 173 -7.98 -5.81 -2.84
CA ALA A 173 -7.57 -5.07 -4.02
C ALA A 173 -8.79 -4.46 -4.70
N VAL A 174 -8.72 -3.20 -5.12
CA VAL A 174 -9.81 -2.55 -5.87
C VAL A 174 -9.96 -3.22 -7.24
N VAL A 175 -8.85 -3.56 -7.88
CA VAL A 175 -8.80 -4.32 -9.13
C VAL A 175 -7.75 -5.42 -9.07
N THR A 176 -7.97 -6.52 -9.80
CA THR A 176 -7.04 -7.65 -9.90
C THR A 176 -6.62 -7.84 -11.35
N VAL A 177 -5.33 -8.09 -11.57
CA VAL A 177 -4.72 -8.29 -12.90
C VAL A 177 -3.86 -9.55 -12.91
#